data_AF-A0A0Q6UJ22-F1
#
_entry.id   AF-A0A0Q6UJ22-F1
#
_cell.length_a   1.000
_cell.length_b   1.000
_cell.length_c   1.000
_cell.angle_alpha   90.00
_cell.angle_beta   90.00
_cell.angle_gamma   90.00
#
_symmetry.space_group_name_H-M   'P 1'
#
loop_
_entity.id
_entity.type
_entity.pdbx_description
1 polymer ?
#
loop_
_entity_poly.entity_id
_entity_poly.type
_entity_poly.pdbx_seq_one_letter_code
_entity_poly.pdbx_strand_id
1 'polypeptide(L)'
;MTKVFFCEPTDQVFTKLRVYESCDGDMPPCPLFPGQYSRHDASSDRVAVITIPAEEVIPASGSTGEYAGDERWPTACGCGHVFGSGANRSVHHQRLVRRTDTGEAFEGYQALPVGAVWNAFWMVEGRRGDWVGPDGRSLVCRLPDGSVWMIDSRASNCTMPDDDVHKCWVRHGRPEDGDLHVDKAGHTCAAGAGSIATPTWHGFLHHGQLTVC
;
A
#
# COMPACT_ATOMS: atom_id res chain seq x y z
N MET A 1 20.43 -1.28 -9.11
CA MET A 1 20.17 -0.20 -8.13
C MET A 1 18.86 0.47 -8.54
N THR A 2 17.97 0.75 -7.60
CA THR A 2 16.67 1.35 -7.89
C THR A 2 16.57 2.69 -7.16
N LYS A 3 16.41 3.79 -7.90
CA LYS A 3 16.19 5.11 -7.31
C LYS A 3 14.80 5.17 -6.66
N VAL A 4 14.72 5.72 -5.46
CA VAL A 4 13.42 6.01 -4.83
C VAL A 4 12.91 7.40 -5.22
N PHE A 5 11.60 7.56 -5.17
CA PHE A 5 10.92 8.83 -5.47
C PHE A 5 9.70 8.99 -4.56
N PHE A 6 9.34 10.23 -4.23
CA PHE A 6 8.22 10.50 -3.34
C PHE A 6 6.90 10.57 -4.10
N CYS A 7 5.87 10.03 -3.47
CA CYS A 7 4.49 10.04 -3.92
C CYS A 7 3.59 10.62 -2.82
N GLU A 8 2.76 11.58 -3.18
CA GLU A 8 1.83 12.25 -2.27
C GLU A 8 0.37 11.93 -2.62
N PRO A 9 -0.52 11.86 -1.62
CA PRO A 9 -1.96 11.81 -1.89
C PRO A 9 -2.43 13.06 -2.64
N THR A 10 -3.32 12.90 -3.61
CA THR A 10 -4.07 14.02 -4.19
C THR A 10 -5.39 14.22 -3.44
N ASP A 11 -6.12 15.28 -3.75
CA ASP A 11 -7.47 15.51 -3.24
C ASP A 11 -8.56 14.67 -3.94
N GLN A 12 -8.18 13.89 -4.96
CA GLN A 12 -9.12 13.09 -5.74
C GLN A 12 -9.24 11.66 -5.19
N VAL A 13 -10.45 11.28 -4.85
CA VAL A 13 -10.81 9.92 -4.43
C VAL A 13 -11.85 9.39 -5.41
N PHE A 14 -11.61 8.20 -5.96
CA PHE A 14 -12.56 7.57 -6.86
C PHE A 14 -13.17 6.33 -6.22
N THR A 15 -14.37 6.01 -6.67
CA THR A 15 -15.12 4.83 -6.24
C THR A 15 -15.14 3.80 -7.37
N LYS A 16 -14.92 2.53 -7.03
CA LYS A 16 -15.15 1.36 -7.88
C LYS A 16 -16.09 0.39 -7.19
N LEU A 17 -16.87 -0.31 -8.00
CA LEU A 17 -17.79 -1.35 -7.55
C LEU A 17 -17.14 -2.71 -7.85
N ARG A 18 -16.96 -3.54 -6.83
CA ARG A 18 -16.33 -4.86 -6.96
C ARG A 18 -17.30 -5.98 -6.65
N VAL A 19 -17.41 -6.93 -7.56
CA VAL A 19 -18.14 -8.20 -7.36
C VAL A 19 -17.13 -9.34 -7.29
N TYR A 20 -17.29 -10.22 -6.32
CA TYR A 20 -16.52 -11.46 -6.27
C TYR A 20 -17.33 -12.66 -5.77
N GLU A 21 -16.95 -13.84 -6.25
CA GLU A 21 -17.46 -15.14 -5.81
C GLU A 21 -16.29 -16.08 -5.56
N SER A 22 -16.18 -16.60 -4.33
CA SER A 22 -15.20 -17.63 -4.00
C SER A 22 -15.54 -18.94 -4.72
N CYS A 23 -14.53 -19.60 -5.29
CA CYS A 23 -14.70 -20.89 -5.93
C CYS A 23 -14.70 -22.03 -4.89
N ASP A 24 -15.67 -22.01 -3.98
CA ASP A 24 -15.86 -23.07 -2.98
C ASP A 24 -16.81 -24.15 -3.53
N GLY A 25 -16.55 -25.42 -3.19
CA GLY A 25 -17.39 -26.56 -3.61
C GLY A 25 -17.26 -26.91 -5.09
N ASP A 26 -18.38 -26.99 -5.81
CA ASP A 26 -18.45 -27.45 -7.21
C ASP A 26 -18.12 -26.35 -8.25
N MET A 27 -17.87 -25.12 -7.82
CA MET A 27 -17.53 -24.02 -8.73
C MET A 27 -16.11 -24.19 -9.28
N PRO A 28 -15.90 -24.21 -10.61
CA PRO A 28 -14.57 -24.34 -11.17
C PRO A 28 -13.70 -23.11 -10.80
N PRO A 29 -12.39 -23.33 -10.54
CA PRO A 29 -11.48 -22.25 -10.20
C PRO A 29 -11.37 -21.26 -11.35
N CYS A 30 -11.26 -19.97 -11.01
CA CYS A 30 -11.03 -18.92 -11.99
C CYS A 30 -9.63 -19.06 -12.60
N PRO A 31 -9.48 -19.14 -13.94
CA PRO A 31 -8.16 -19.24 -14.57
C PRO A 31 -7.32 -17.96 -14.41
N LEU A 32 -7.96 -16.81 -14.13
CA LEU A 32 -7.27 -15.55 -13.87
C LEU A 32 -6.74 -15.44 -12.44
N PHE A 33 -7.28 -16.23 -11.52
CA PHE A 33 -6.90 -16.25 -10.11
C PHE A 33 -6.76 -17.70 -9.62
N PRO A 34 -5.78 -18.47 -10.12
CA PRO A 34 -5.62 -19.87 -9.76
C PRO A 34 -5.14 -20.03 -8.30
N GLY A 35 -5.44 -21.18 -7.70
CA GLY A 35 -4.92 -21.58 -6.38
C GLY A 35 -5.99 -21.96 -5.37
N GLN A 36 -5.56 -22.23 -4.13
CA GLN A 36 -6.43 -22.69 -3.04
C GLN A 36 -7.56 -21.70 -2.69
N TYR A 37 -7.34 -20.41 -2.92
CA TYR A 37 -8.30 -19.34 -2.64
C TYR A 37 -8.79 -18.70 -3.95
N SER A 38 -9.01 -19.54 -4.97
CA SER A 38 -9.48 -19.09 -6.27
C SER A 38 -10.84 -18.41 -6.15
N ARG A 39 -11.02 -17.33 -6.91
CA ARG A 39 -12.27 -16.57 -6.94
C ARG A 39 -12.46 -15.94 -8.31
N HIS A 40 -13.72 -15.81 -8.70
CA HIS A 40 -14.12 -14.92 -9.80
C HIS A 40 -14.22 -13.51 -9.23
N ASP A 41 -13.55 -12.55 -9.88
CA ASP A 41 -13.41 -11.17 -9.37
C ASP A 41 -13.54 -10.20 -10.55
N ALA A 42 -14.31 -9.15 -10.37
CA ALA A 42 -14.38 -8.04 -11.31
C ALA A 42 -14.62 -6.73 -10.56
N SER A 43 -14.04 -5.66 -11.09
CA SER A 43 -14.28 -4.31 -10.65
C SER A 43 -14.76 -3.46 -11.82
N SER A 44 -15.69 -2.54 -11.56
CA SER A 44 -16.11 -1.54 -12.54
C SER A 44 -14.97 -0.55 -12.83
N ASP A 45 -15.16 0.25 -13.88
CA ASP A 45 -14.49 1.54 -14.00
C ASP A 45 -14.89 2.49 -12.85
N ARG A 46 -14.31 3.69 -12.82
CA ARG A 46 -14.63 4.71 -11.81
C ARG A 46 -16.10 5.11 -11.91
N VAL A 47 -16.88 4.85 -10.86
CA VAL A 47 -18.32 5.19 -10.81
C VAL A 47 -18.58 6.57 -10.21
N ALA A 48 -17.65 7.08 -9.41
CA ALA A 48 -17.68 8.42 -8.85
C ALA A 48 -16.24 8.93 -8.66
N VAL A 49 -16.09 10.25 -8.67
CA VAL A 49 -14.89 10.95 -8.21
C VAL A 49 -15.36 12.02 -7.25
N ILE A 50 -14.84 11.99 -6.03
CA ILE A 50 -15.12 12.96 -4.98
C ILE A 50 -13.83 13.64 -4.56
N THR A 51 -13.97 14.85 -4.01
CA THR A 51 -12.85 15.62 -3.49
C THR A 51 -12.81 15.48 -1.98
N ILE A 52 -11.70 14.96 -1.46
CA ILE A 52 -11.42 14.85 -0.03
C ILE A 52 -10.01 15.38 0.16
N PRO A 53 -9.75 16.30 1.12
CA PRO A 53 -8.41 16.81 1.39
C PRO A 53 -7.36 15.70 1.47
N ALA A 54 -6.16 15.96 0.94
CA ALA A 54 -5.12 14.95 0.67
C ALA A 54 -4.74 14.12 1.91
N GLU A 55 -4.72 14.78 3.08
CA GLU A 55 -4.29 14.20 4.35
C GLU A 55 -5.47 13.76 5.24
N GLU A 56 -6.68 13.67 4.68
CA GLU A 56 -7.83 13.11 5.38
C GLU A 56 -8.05 11.63 5.03
N VAL A 57 -8.51 10.86 6.00
CA VAL A 57 -8.86 9.46 5.80
C VAL A 57 -10.08 9.36 4.89
N ILE A 58 -9.99 8.52 3.85
CA ILE A 58 -11.09 8.29 2.92
C ILE A 58 -12.15 7.36 3.55
N PRO A 59 -13.41 7.38 3.06
CA PRO A 59 -14.44 6.47 3.56
C PRO A 59 -14.03 5.00 3.49
N ALA A 60 -14.42 4.23 4.50
CA ALA A 60 -14.13 2.81 4.55
C ALA A 60 -14.79 2.08 3.37
N SER A 61 -14.04 1.17 2.75
CA SER A 61 -14.57 0.26 1.74
C SER A 61 -15.41 -0.83 2.40
N GLY A 62 -16.46 -1.31 1.74
CA GLY A 62 -17.29 -2.39 2.29
C GLY A 62 -18.71 -2.39 1.77
N SER A 63 -19.66 -1.87 2.56
CA SER A 63 -21.09 -2.01 2.29
C SER A 63 -21.50 -1.38 0.95
N THR A 64 -22.55 -1.93 0.34
CA THR A 64 -23.07 -1.44 -0.95
C THR A 64 -23.70 -0.05 -0.85
N GLY A 65 -24.30 0.28 0.31
CA GLY A 65 -24.81 1.62 0.62
C GLY A 65 -25.70 2.20 -0.49
N GLU A 66 -25.43 3.44 -0.88
CA GLU A 66 -26.13 4.13 -1.97
C GLU A 66 -25.97 3.45 -3.34
N TYR A 67 -24.93 2.62 -3.52
CA TYR A 67 -24.65 1.92 -4.77
C TYR A 67 -25.42 0.59 -4.89
N ALA A 68 -26.27 0.21 -3.94
CA ALA A 68 -26.95 -1.10 -3.96
C ALA A 68 -27.71 -1.41 -5.26
N GLY A 69 -28.29 -0.39 -5.91
CA GLY A 69 -29.01 -0.51 -7.19
C GLY A 69 -28.25 -0.02 -8.42
N ASP A 70 -26.94 0.23 -8.32
CA ASP A 70 -26.16 0.82 -9.42
C ASP A 70 -25.98 -0.16 -10.59
N GLU A 71 -26.38 0.21 -11.80
CA GLU A 71 -26.29 -0.68 -12.98
C GLU A 71 -24.83 -0.99 -13.39
N ARG A 72 -23.85 -0.25 -12.87
CA ARG A 72 -22.42 -0.42 -13.18
C ARG A 72 -21.75 -1.52 -12.36
N TRP A 73 -22.47 -2.23 -11.49
CA TRP A 73 -21.94 -3.44 -10.86
C TRP A 73 -21.52 -4.45 -11.95
N PRO A 74 -20.28 -4.96 -11.91
CA PRO A 74 -19.86 -6.01 -12.82
C PRO A 74 -20.79 -7.22 -12.79
N THR A 75 -21.17 -7.71 -13.98
CA THR A 75 -22.06 -8.87 -14.13
C THR A 75 -21.31 -10.15 -14.45
N ALA A 76 -20.03 -10.06 -14.84
CA ALA A 76 -19.18 -11.19 -15.11
C ALA A 76 -17.72 -10.92 -14.74
N CYS A 77 -16.99 -11.97 -14.41
CA CYS A 77 -15.54 -11.96 -14.32
C CYS A 77 -14.91 -11.87 -15.71
N GLY A 78 -13.69 -11.34 -15.79
CA GLY A 78 -12.92 -11.29 -17.04
C GLY A 78 -12.67 -12.66 -17.69
N CYS A 79 -12.83 -13.77 -16.95
CA CYS A 79 -12.74 -15.12 -17.51
C CYS A 79 -14.05 -15.61 -18.16
N GLY A 80 -15.13 -14.81 -18.12
CA GLY A 80 -16.45 -15.14 -18.65
C GLY A 80 -17.43 -15.75 -17.65
N HIS A 81 -17.04 -15.99 -16.40
CA HIS A 81 -17.96 -16.44 -15.35
C HIS A 81 -18.99 -15.36 -15.05
N VAL A 82 -20.27 -15.68 -15.10
CA VAL A 82 -21.38 -14.76 -14.79
C VAL A 82 -21.69 -14.85 -13.30
N PHE A 83 -21.70 -13.71 -12.62
CA PHE A 83 -21.96 -13.67 -11.18
C PHE A 83 -23.43 -13.96 -10.86
N GLY A 84 -23.66 -14.77 -9.83
CA GLY A 84 -24.99 -15.08 -9.33
C GLY A 84 -25.56 -13.94 -8.47
N SER A 85 -26.83 -14.09 -8.09
CA SER A 85 -27.50 -13.17 -7.16
C SER A 85 -26.91 -13.19 -5.76
N GLY A 86 -26.21 -14.27 -5.39
CA GLY A 86 -25.50 -14.42 -4.11
C GLY A 86 -24.07 -13.89 -4.11
N ALA A 87 -23.60 -13.29 -5.20
CA ALA A 87 -22.24 -12.78 -5.30
C ALA A 87 -21.96 -11.69 -4.25
N ASN A 88 -20.74 -11.68 -3.72
CA ASN A 88 -20.34 -10.65 -2.77
C ASN A 88 -20.12 -9.34 -3.52
N ARG A 89 -20.74 -8.27 -3.02
CA ARG A 89 -20.65 -6.92 -3.57
C ARG A 89 -19.98 -6.01 -2.57
N SER A 90 -19.01 -5.23 -3.02
CA SER A 90 -18.25 -4.31 -2.18
C SER A 90 -17.95 -3.01 -2.91
N VAL A 91 -18.08 -1.89 -2.19
CA VAL A 91 -17.69 -0.56 -2.68
C VAL A 91 -16.26 -0.29 -2.24
N HIS A 92 -15.41 0.08 -3.20
CA HIS A 92 -14.00 0.39 -2.96
C HIS A 92 -13.73 1.86 -3.25
N HIS A 93 -13.26 2.58 -2.23
CA HIS A 93 -12.76 3.94 -2.38
C HIS A 93 -11.23 3.91 -2.46
N GLN A 94 -10.67 4.60 -3.44
CA GLN A 94 -9.22 4.68 -3.63
C GLN A 94 -8.83 6.12 -3.94
N ARG A 95 -7.76 6.58 -3.29
CA ARG A 95 -7.21 7.91 -3.52
C ARG A 95 -6.24 7.87 -4.70
N LEU A 96 -6.29 8.86 -5.58
CA LEU A 96 -5.22 9.06 -6.56
C LEU A 96 -3.96 9.54 -5.84
N VAL A 97 -2.84 8.91 -6.15
CA VAL A 97 -1.53 9.24 -5.58
C VAL A 97 -0.66 9.76 -6.70
N ARG A 98 0.06 10.86 -6.48
CA ARG A 98 0.88 11.52 -7.49
C ARG A 98 2.35 11.48 -7.11
N ARG A 99 3.19 11.13 -8.07
CA ARG A 99 4.64 11.26 -7.97
C ARG A 99 5.04 12.74 -8.04
N THR A 100 5.82 13.24 -7.08
CA THR A 100 6.02 14.69 -6.89
C THR A 100 6.95 15.35 -7.90
N ASP A 101 7.91 14.62 -8.46
CA ASP A 101 8.88 15.16 -9.43
C ASP A 101 8.38 15.13 -10.89
N THR A 102 7.50 14.18 -11.25
CA THR A 102 6.96 14.06 -12.62
C THR A 102 5.49 14.45 -12.75
N GLY A 103 4.73 14.46 -11.66
CA GLY A 103 3.28 14.64 -11.68
C GLY A 103 2.49 13.40 -12.15
N GLU A 104 3.15 12.27 -12.40
CA GLU A 104 2.50 11.01 -12.79
C GLU A 104 1.56 10.52 -11.67
N ALA A 105 0.35 10.10 -12.03
CA ALA A 105 -0.70 9.72 -11.09
C ALA A 105 -1.04 8.23 -11.15
N PHE A 106 -1.34 7.65 -9.99
CA PHE A 106 -1.60 6.23 -9.79
C PHE A 106 -2.91 6.01 -9.04
N GLU A 107 -3.60 4.92 -9.37
CA GLU A 107 -4.84 4.50 -8.74
C GLU A 107 -4.60 3.76 -7.42
N GLY A 108 -4.35 4.54 -6.36
CA GLY A 108 -4.10 4.02 -5.02
C GLY A 108 -2.66 3.57 -4.78
N TYR A 109 -2.32 3.38 -3.51
CA TYR A 109 -0.97 2.98 -3.07
C TYR A 109 -0.55 1.60 -3.61
N GLN A 110 -1.51 0.69 -3.85
CA GLN A 110 -1.25 -0.63 -4.41
C GLN A 110 -0.78 -0.59 -5.86
N ALA A 111 -1.05 0.48 -6.61
CA ALA A 111 -0.59 0.66 -7.98
C ALA A 111 0.81 1.31 -8.07
N LEU A 112 1.39 1.76 -6.95
CA LEU A 112 2.67 2.45 -6.96
C LEU A 112 3.82 1.53 -7.40
N PRO A 113 4.73 1.99 -8.30
CA PRO A 113 5.82 1.17 -8.79
C PRO A 113 6.93 0.97 -7.75
N VAL A 114 7.85 0.06 -8.06
CA VAL A 114 9.09 -0.15 -7.29
C VAL A 114 9.83 1.18 -7.11
N GLY A 115 10.32 1.44 -5.89
CA GLY A 115 11.01 2.68 -5.52
C GLY A 115 10.07 3.80 -5.07
N ALA A 116 8.76 3.66 -5.22
CA ALA A 116 7.83 4.66 -4.68
C ALA A 116 7.92 4.70 -3.15
N VAL A 117 8.00 5.91 -2.60
CA VAL A 117 7.95 6.20 -1.17
C VAL A 117 6.76 7.11 -0.90
N TRP A 118 5.98 6.86 0.14
CA TRP A 118 4.85 7.69 0.51
C TRP A 118 4.69 7.81 2.03
N ASN A 119 3.99 8.85 2.46
CA ASN A 119 3.56 9.01 3.85
C ASN A 119 2.24 8.26 4.08
N ALA A 120 2.26 7.23 4.91
CA ALA A 120 1.07 6.55 5.39
C ALA A 120 0.47 7.31 6.59
N PHE A 121 -0.02 8.53 6.36
CA PHE A 121 -0.46 9.46 7.41
C PHE A 121 -1.53 8.87 8.34
N TRP A 122 -2.37 7.97 7.83
CA TRP A 122 -3.37 7.23 8.63
C TRP A 122 -2.76 6.38 9.76
N MET A 123 -1.46 6.05 9.67
CA MET A 123 -0.74 5.33 10.73
C MET A 123 -0.29 6.24 11.86
N VAL A 124 -0.14 7.54 11.60
CA VAL A 124 0.24 8.54 12.59
C VAL A 124 -0.94 8.81 13.54
N GLU A 125 -2.15 8.95 12.98
CA GLU A 125 -3.38 9.20 13.75
C GLU A 125 -3.81 7.99 14.60
N GLY A 126 -3.50 6.77 14.16
CA GLY A 126 -3.87 5.50 14.79
C GLY A 126 -3.18 5.17 16.12
N ARG A 127 -2.37 6.08 16.69
CA ARG A 127 -1.70 5.95 18.01
C ARG A 127 -0.70 4.78 18.15
N ARG A 128 0.11 4.51 17.12
CA ARG A 128 1.35 3.72 17.29
C ARG A 128 2.54 4.65 17.09
N GLY A 129 2.89 5.43 18.12
CA GLY A 129 4.00 6.40 18.05
C GLY A 129 5.32 5.76 17.61
N ASP A 130 5.46 4.47 17.83
CA ASP A 130 6.56 3.62 17.40
C ASP A 130 6.68 3.48 15.87
N TRP A 131 5.68 3.88 15.08
CA TRP A 131 5.67 3.81 13.61
C TRP A 131 5.83 5.19 12.95
N VAL A 132 6.20 6.20 13.74
CA VAL A 132 6.38 7.58 13.29
C VAL A 132 7.85 7.94 13.35
N GLY A 133 8.40 8.43 12.25
CA GLY A 133 9.78 8.89 12.18
C GLY A 133 9.96 10.31 12.73
N PRO A 134 11.20 10.84 12.69
CA PRO A 134 11.58 12.07 13.39
C PRO A 134 10.87 13.35 12.91
N ASP A 135 10.27 13.33 11.72
CA ASP A 135 9.54 14.47 11.13
C ASP A 135 8.01 14.34 11.25
N GLY A 136 7.52 13.42 12.08
CA GLY A 136 6.08 13.20 12.29
C GLY A 136 5.40 12.38 11.19
N ARG A 137 6.15 11.86 10.20
CA ARG A 137 5.62 11.02 9.11
C ARG A 137 5.86 9.53 9.37
N SER A 138 5.01 8.70 8.77
CA SER A 138 5.16 7.24 8.72
C SER A 138 5.45 6.83 7.28
N LEU A 139 6.73 6.72 6.91
CA LEU A 139 7.15 6.46 5.54
C LEU A 139 7.08 4.97 5.20
N VAL A 140 6.60 4.69 3.98
CA VAL A 140 6.54 3.34 3.40
C VAL A 140 7.22 3.37 2.03
N CYS A 141 7.94 2.30 1.68
CA CYS A 141 8.62 2.15 0.41
C CYS A 141 8.19 0.85 -0.30
N ARG A 142 7.99 0.91 -1.62
CA ARG A 142 7.86 -0.27 -2.47
C ARG A 142 9.24 -0.83 -2.80
N LEU A 143 9.52 -2.07 -2.41
CA LEU A 143 10.79 -2.74 -2.60
C LEU A 143 10.92 -3.41 -3.99
N PRO A 144 12.12 -3.82 -4.42
CA PRO A 144 12.36 -4.39 -5.75
C PRO A 144 11.63 -5.70 -6.04
N ASP A 145 11.27 -6.46 -5.02
CA ASP A 145 10.43 -7.67 -5.15
C ASP A 145 8.92 -7.37 -5.19
N GLY A 146 8.53 -6.09 -5.16
CA GLY A 146 7.13 -5.65 -5.12
C GLY A 146 6.51 -5.63 -3.72
N SER A 147 7.22 -6.10 -2.69
CA SER A 147 6.77 -5.97 -1.31
C SER A 147 6.78 -4.52 -0.84
N VAL A 148 6.18 -4.27 0.32
CA VAL A 148 6.16 -2.94 0.94
C VAL A 148 6.89 -3.00 2.27
N TRP A 149 7.74 -2.00 2.51
CA TRP A 149 8.47 -1.84 3.75
C TRP A 149 8.04 -0.55 4.44
N MET A 150 7.48 -0.68 5.63
CA MET A 150 7.21 0.46 6.51
C MET A 150 8.51 0.85 7.20
N ILE A 151 9.18 1.88 6.68
CA ILE A 151 10.52 2.31 7.10
C ILE A 151 10.54 2.64 8.58
N ASP A 152 9.51 3.35 9.05
CA ASP A 152 9.42 3.83 10.42
C ASP A 152 8.88 2.76 11.40
N SER A 153 8.57 1.54 10.93
CA SER A 153 8.07 0.45 11.76
C SER A 153 9.19 -0.29 12.51
N ARG A 154 8.80 -1.26 13.35
CA ARG A 154 9.72 -2.19 14.00
C ARG A 154 9.97 -3.41 13.14
N ALA A 155 11.23 -3.84 13.08
CA ALA A 155 11.57 -5.15 12.55
C ALA A 155 10.97 -6.26 13.42
N SER A 156 10.56 -7.37 12.80
CA SER A 156 10.00 -8.53 13.52
C SER A 156 10.98 -9.18 14.49
N ASN A 157 12.29 -8.99 14.29
CA ASN A 157 13.37 -9.45 15.16
C ASN A 157 13.98 -8.31 16.01
N CYS A 158 13.21 -7.24 16.29
CA CYS A 158 13.67 -6.15 17.14
C CYS A 158 14.16 -6.66 18.51
N THR A 159 15.33 -6.19 18.93
CA THR A 159 15.94 -6.59 20.22
C THR A 159 15.67 -5.60 21.36
N MET A 160 14.89 -4.55 21.12
CA MET A 160 14.48 -3.56 22.12
C MET A 160 12.95 -3.34 22.08
N PRO A 161 12.12 -4.40 22.13
CA PRO A 161 10.68 -4.28 21.93
C PRO A 161 9.97 -3.38 22.95
N ASP A 162 10.54 -3.17 24.14
CA ASP A 162 9.94 -2.34 25.20
C ASP A 162 10.40 -0.87 25.19
N ASP A 163 11.34 -0.50 24.32
CA ASP A 163 11.81 0.87 24.15
C ASP A 163 10.99 1.56 23.06
N ASP A 164 10.24 2.61 23.37
CA ASP A 164 9.35 3.33 22.44
C ASP A 164 10.06 4.42 21.61
N VAL A 165 11.30 4.75 21.95
CA VAL A 165 12.09 5.81 21.31
C VAL A 165 12.97 5.26 20.18
N HIS A 166 13.57 4.08 20.37
CA HIS A 166 14.50 3.52 19.40
C HIS A 166 13.82 3.27 18.05
N LYS A 167 14.61 3.30 16.97
CA LYS A 167 14.17 2.91 15.63
C LYS A 167 14.96 1.71 15.15
N CYS A 168 14.28 0.67 14.67
CA CYS A 168 14.96 -0.49 14.07
C CYS A 168 15.80 -0.07 12.84
N TRP A 169 15.25 0.88 12.09
CA TRP A 169 15.82 1.53 10.93
C TRP A 169 15.85 3.03 11.19
N VAL A 170 17.05 3.60 11.33
CA VAL A 170 17.18 5.06 11.54
C VAL A 170 17.22 5.71 10.18
N ARG A 171 16.21 6.53 9.86
CA ARG A 171 16.18 7.25 8.59
C ARG A 171 16.72 8.67 8.72
N HIS A 172 17.32 9.14 7.65
CA HIS A 172 17.88 10.47 7.46
C HIS A 172 17.45 11.03 6.10
N GLY A 173 17.52 12.35 5.96
CA GLY A 173 17.13 13.02 4.73
C GLY A 173 15.63 12.92 4.44
N ARG A 174 15.26 13.23 3.20
CA ARG A 174 13.88 13.32 2.73
C ARG A 174 13.72 12.64 1.36
N PRO A 175 12.66 11.86 1.14
CA PRO A 175 12.44 11.25 -0.17
C PRO A 175 12.22 12.29 -1.28
N GLU A 176 11.69 13.47 -0.96
CA GLU A 176 11.48 14.56 -1.92
C GLU A 176 12.80 15.15 -2.44
N ASP A 177 13.82 15.19 -1.59
CA ASP A 177 15.16 15.70 -1.92
C ASP A 177 16.03 14.63 -2.61
N GLY A 178 15.54 13.39 -2.66
CA GLY A 178 16.23 12.26 -3.27
C GLY A 178 17.42 11.75 -2.46
N ASP A 179 17.53 12.13 -1.18
CA ASP A 179 18.64 11.78 -0.30
C ASP A 179 18.25 10.83 0.83
N LEU A 180 16.99 10.34 0.85
CA LEU A 180 16.49 9.41 1.87
C LEU A 180 17.46 8.25 2.08
N HIS A 181 17.92 8.12 3.32
CA HIS A 181 18.94 7.16 3.73
C HIS A 181 18.47 6.45 5.00
N VAL A 182 18.77 5.16 5.12
CA VAL A 182 18.44 4.35 6.29
C VAL A 182 19.67 3.58 6.75
N ASP A 183 20.01 3.72 8.02
CA ASP A 183 21.14 3.02 8.64
C ASP A 183 20.90 2.74 10.14
N LYS A 184 22.00 2.59 10.89
CA LYS A 184 22.04 2.39 12.35
C LYS A 184 22.64 3.57 13.11
N ALA A 185 22.84 4.71 12.45
CA ALA A 185 23.40 5.91 13.06
C ALA A 185 22.32 6.65 13.87
N GLY A 186 22.12 6.24 15.12
CA GLY A 186 21.14 6.85 16.02
C GLY A 186 20.74 5.90 17.14
N HIS A 187 19.63 6.20 17.83
CA HIS A 187 19.09 5.31 18.85
C HIS A 187 18.40 4.10 18.19
N THR A 188 19.06 2.95 18.20
CA THR A 188 18.63 1.79 17.42
C THR A 188 18.94 0.47 18.14
N CYS A 189 18.18 -0.58 17.80
CA CYS A 189 18.37 -1.93 18.35
C CYS A 189 19.43 -2.73 17.57
N ALA A 190 19.67 -3.99 17.89
CA ALA A 190 20.64 -4.83 17.17
C ALA A 190 20.09 -5.45 15.87
N ALA A 191 18.80 -5.26 15.56
CA ALA A 191 18.16 -5.85 14.38
C ALA A 191 18.64 -5.21 13.06
N GLY A 192 18.75 -6.05 12.03
CA GLY A 192 18.75 -5.65 10.61
C GLY A 192 20.01 -4.96 10.08
N ALA A 193 20.94 -4.50 10.92
CA ALA A 193 22.17 -3.81 10.49
C ALA A 193 21.96 -2.65 9.48
N GLY A 194 20.77 -2.04 9.45
CA GLY A 194 20.39 -0.99 8.50
C GLY A 194 19.81 -1.52 7.18
N SER A 195 19.81 -2.83 6.98
CA SER A 195 19.22 -3.51 5.83
C SER A 195 17.76 -3.90 6.08
N ILE A 196 17.05 -4.20 4.99
CA ILE A 196 15.72 -4.80 4.99
C ILE A 196 15.74 -6.10 4.21
N ALA A 197 15.16 -7.16 4.79
CA ALA A 197 15.07 -8.48 4.20
C ALA A 197 13.61 -8.92 4.08
N THR A 198 13.27 -9.43 2.91
CA THR A 198 12.00 -10.05 2.53
C THR A 198 12.31 -11.50 2.12
N PRO A 199 11.30 -12.36 1.85
CA PRO A 199 11.56 -13.71 1.39
C PRO A 199 12.38 -13.80 0.08
N THR A 200 12.34 -12.78 -0.77
CA THR A 200 12.92 -12.80 -2.12
C THR A 200 13.93 -11.68 -2.40
N TRP A 201 14.09 -10.72 -1.49
CA TRP A 201 15.01 -9.59 -1.65
C TRP A 201 15.60 -9.14 -0.31
N HIS A 202 16.90 -8.84 -0.31
CA HIS A 202 17.65 -8.31 0.84
C HIS A 202 18.55 -7.17 0.37
N GLY A 203 18.48 -6.01 1.03
CA GLY A 203 19.27 -4.86 0.63
C GLY A 203 19.16 -3.65 1.57
N PHE A 204 19.64 -2.51 1.07
CA PHE A 204 19.76 -1.26 1.79
C PHE A 204 19.05 -0.13 1.05
N LEU A 205 18.69 0.93 1.77
CA LEU A 205 18.26 2.22 1.22
C LEU A 205 19.27 3.29 1.63
N HIS A 206 20.18 3.65 0.72
CA HIS A 206 21.20 4.66 0.99
C HIS A 206 21.13 5.77 -0.05
N HIS A 207 21.04 7.02 0.39
CA HIS A 207 21.12 8.21 -0.46
C HIS A 207 20.16 8.15 -1.67
N GLY A 208 18.90 7.78 -1.39
CA GLY A 208 17.87 7.67 -2.39
C GLY A 208 17.97 6.44 -3.31
N GLN A 209 18.78 5.44 -2.97
CA GLN A 209 18.98 4.22 -3.78
C GLN A 209 18.73 2.95 -2.99
N LEU A 210 17.89 2.07 -3.55
CA LEU A 210 17.76 0.68 -3.12
C LEU A 210 18.86 -0.15 -3.78
N THR A 211 19.70 -0.79 -2.97
CA THR A 211 20.82 -1.63 -3.41
C THR A 211 20.72 -3.01 -2.78
N VAL A 212 20.95 -4.06 -3.57
CA VAL A 212 21.05 -5.42 -3.06
C VAL A 212 22.31 -5.55 -2.18
N CYS A 213 22.23 -6.41 -1.16
CA CYS A 213 23.38 -6.78 -0.34
C CYS A 213 24.42 -7.60 -1.14
#